data_AF-A0A955ITL3-F1
#
_entry.id   AF-A0A955ITL3-F1
#
_cell.length_a   1.000
_cell.length_b   1.000
_cell.length_c   1.000
_cell.angle_alpha   90.00
_cell.angle_beta   90.00
_cell.angle_gamma   90.00
#
_symmetry.space_group_name_H-M   'P 1'
#
loop_
_entity.id
_entity.type
_entity.pdbx_description
1 polymer ?
#
loop_
_entity_poly.entity_id
_entity_poly.type
_entity_poly.pdbx_seq_one_letter_code
_entity_poly.pdbx_strand_id
1 'polypeptide(L)'
;MISGLALGGVTLLVGPDRVAAGLYQLREKAQHVVDAAVDDPIALRRQLETLAAEYPERISKVQAELGQVTHELNELGVHADKATRVVAATTSDLTELQALIAEAEAADTGVRQVAIRFDGARFDVPGAYEEARRINEVRLIFQDRQAMTAQQIALLSEQRARLTEIHEKLTTEYATFHGQLWQLDRQIDAIKRNERLIEMVKQQQETLNTYDKFGNVGNLQQLERKLNAIQDQQRAHLEALANTRDRLVNDYENRAELERFQESVGGHDDPFKDLGPTKDDAMPAKDSKTIVLGPVVIGR
;
A
#
# COMPACT_ATOMS: atom_id res chain seq x y z
N MET A 1 62.11 -20.76 -19.11
CA MET A 1 60.74 -21.16 -19.52
C MET A 1 60.11 -21.96 -18.39
N ILE A 2 58.78 -22.08 -18.37
CA ILE A 2 57.96 -22.40 -17.18
C ILE A 2 57.98 -21.21 -16.19
N SER A 3 56.89 -20.76 -15.57
CA SER A 3 55.47 -21.12 -15.79
C SER A 3 54.69 -19.94 -16.38
N GLY A 4 53.63 -20.23 -17.16
CA GLY A 4 52.66 -19.20 -17.54
C GLY A 4 51.88 -18.75 -16.32
N LEU A 5 51.94 -17.46 -15.99
CA LEU A 5 51.15 -16.88 -14.90
C LEU A 5 49.72 -16.70 -15.42
N ALA A 6 48.88 -17.70 -15.15
CA ALA A 6 47.46 -17.68 -15.50
C ALA A 6 46.74 -16.63 -14.65
N LEU A 7 46.72 -15.39 -15.15
CA LEU A 7 45.85 -14.32 -14.68
C LEU A 7 44.40 -14.72 -14.95
N GLY A 8 43.82 -15.48 -14.03
CA GLY A 8 42.40 -15.80 -14.00
C GLY A 8 41.61 -14.51 -13.81
N GLY A 9 41.21 -13.91 -14.92
CA GLY A 9 40.41 -12.70 -14.91
C GLY A 9 39.02 -13.00 -14.35
N VAL A 10 38.71 -12.47 -13.16
CA VAL A 10 37.36 -12.49 -12.60
C VAL A 10 36.44 -11.71 -13.55
N THR A 11 35.71 -12.42 -14.41
CA THR A 11 34.73 -11.85 -15.34
C THR A 11 33.48 -11.46 -14.55
N LEU A 12 33.60 -10.37 -13.80
CA LEU A 12 32.60 -9.82 -12.89
C LEU A 12 31.43 -9.26 -13.71
N LEU A 13 30.50 -10.16 -14.07
CA LEU A 13 29.57 -9.99 -15.19
C LEU A 13 28.59 -8.83 -14.96
N VAL A 14 28.11 -8.68 -13.72
CA VAL A 14 27.33 -7.51 -13.28
C VAL A 14 27.95 -6.91 -12.02
N GLY A 15 28.80 -5.90 -12.20
CA GLY A 15 29.31 -5.13 -11.05
C GLY A 15 28.19 -4.52 -10.19
N PRO A 16 28.40 -4.34 -8.87
CA PRO A 16 27.36 -3.84 -7.95
C PRO A 16 26.76 -2.51 -8.41
N ASP A 17 27.57 -1.63 -9.03
CA ASP A 17 27.13 -0.35 -9.60
C ASP A 17 26.14 -0.53 -10.76
N ARG A 18 26.23 -1.63 -11.54
CA ARG A 18 25.27 -1.97 -12.60
C ARG A 18 23.96 -2.49 -12.01
N VAL A 19 24.03 -3.28 -10.93
CA VAL A 19 22.82 -3.73 -10.21
C VAL A 19 22.11 -2.51 -9.61
N ALA A 20 22.85 -1.63 -8.95
CA ALA A 20 22.33 -0.37 -8.37
C ALA A 20 21.74 0.56 -9.44
N ALA A 21 22.42 0.78 -10.58
CA ALA A 21 21.89 1.56 -11.69
C ALA A 21 20.59 0.96 -12.25
N GLY A 22 20.54 -0.36 -12.41
CA GLY A 22 19.30 -1.06 -12.77
C GLY A 22 18.19 -0.93 -11.72
N LEU A 23 18.54 -0.78 -10.45
CA LEU A 23 17.62 -0.58 -9.32
C LEU A 23 16.94 0.79 -9.41
N TYR A 24 17.72 1.85 -9.68
CA TYR A 24 17.17 3.18 -9.97
C TYR A 24 16.25 3.16 -11.19
N GLN A 25 16.61 2.45 -12.27
CA GLN A 25 15.76 2.30 -13.45
C GLN A 25 14.44 1.57 -13.19
N LEU A 26 14.39 0.60 -12.25
CA LEU A 26 13.13 -0.03 -11.83
C LEU A 26 12.23 0.98 -11.12
N ARG A 27 12.81 1.78 -10.22
CA ARG A 27 12.08 2.80 -9.46
C ARG A 27 11.56 3.93 -10.37
N GLU A 28 12.36 4.34 -11.36
CA GLU A 28 11.98 5.33 -12.37
C GLU A 28 10.86 4.80 -13.28
N LYS A 29 10.95 3.54 -13.74
CA LYS A 29 9.83 2.84 -14.42
C LYS A 29 8.56 2.82 -13.56
N ALA A 30 8.67 2.49 -12.26
CA ALA A 30 7.53 2.46 -11.34
C ALA A 30 6.85 3.84 -11.23
N GLN A 31 7.65 4.90 -11.09
CA GLN A 31 7.18 6.28 -11.04
C GLN A 31 6.36 6.63 -12.30
N HIS A 32 6.93 6.42 -13.48
CA HIS A 32 6.25 6.69 -14.76
C HIS A 32 4.99 5.84 -15.00
N VAL A 33 4.97 4.58 -14.54
CA VAL A 33 3.79 3.71 -14.61
C VAL A 33 2.64 4.24 -13.73
N VAL A 34 2.95 4.78 -12.55
CA VAL A 34 1.95 5.40 -11.67
C VAL A 34 1.43 6.71 -12.27
N ASP A 35 2.31 7.57 -12.78
CA ASP A 35 1.93 8.86 -13.38
C ASP A 35 1.08 8.70 -14.66
N ALA A 36 1.32 7.64 -15.45
CA ALA A 36 0.66 7.41 -16.73
C ALA A 36 -0.69 6.66 -16.66
N ALA A 37 -1.03 6.03 -15.54
CA ALA A 37 -2.16 5.11 -15.43
C ALA A 37 -3.25 5.55 -14.42
N VAL A 38 -3.38 6.86 -14.20
CA VAL A 38 -4.42 7.48 -13.35
C VAL A 38 -5.84 7.13 -13.83
N ASP A 39 -6.05 6.98 -15.14
CA ASP A 39 -7.37 6.77 -15.76
C ASP A 39 -7.78 5.30 -15.97
N ASP A 40 -6.85 4.32 -15.87
CA ASP A 40 -7.18 2.87 -15.95
C ASP A 40 -6.45 2.06 -14.86
N PRO A 41 -7.13 1.71 -13.75
CA PRO A 41 -6.55 0.88 -12.69
C PRO A 41 -6.18 -0.54 -13.13
N ILE A 42 -6.80 -1.09 -14.17
CA ILE A 42 -6.51 -2.43 -14.69
C ILE A 42 -5.23 -2.42 -15.55
N ALA A 43 -5.00 -1.34 -16.31
CA ALA A 43 -3.72 -1.10 -16.97
C ALA A 43 -2.59 -0.90 -15.94
N LEU A 44 -2.80 -0.06 -14.91
CA LEU A 44 -1.84 0.14 -13.82
C LEU A 44 -1.42 -1.20 -13.20
N ARG A 45 -2.39 -2.06 -12.82
CA ARG A 45 -2.13 -3.39 -12.26
C ARG A 45 -1.19 -4.21 -13.16
N ARG A 46 -1.51 -4.34 -14.46
CA ARG A 46 -0.72 -5.14 -15.40
C ARG A 46 0.71 -4.64 -15.58
N GLN A 47 0.89 -3.32 -15.61
CA GLN A 47 2.21 -2.70 -15.73
C GLN A 47 3.06 -2.91 -14.46
N LEU A 48 2.45 -2.77 -13.28
CA LEU A 48 3.11 -3.07 -11.99
C LEU A 48 3.41 -4.57 -11.82
N GLU A 49 2.52 -5.47 -12.25
CA GLU A 49 2.77 -6.92 -12.29
C GLU A 49 3.96 -7.27 -13.21
N THR A 50 4.05 -6.61 -14.37
CA THR A 50 5.18 -6.77 -15.30
C THR A 50 6.49 -6.29 -14.68
N LEU A 51 6.46 -5.17 -13.96
CA LEU A 51 7.63 -4.63 -13.26
C LEU A 51 8.06 -5.51 -12.06
N ALA A 52 7.09 -6.11 -11.35
CA ALA A 52 7.35 -7.06 -10.26
C ALA A 52 8.14 -8.28 -10.75
N ALA A 53 7.95 -8.72 -11.99
CA ALA A 53 8.62 -9.87 -12.57
C ALA A 53 10.14 -9.65 -12.78
N GLU A 54 10.61 -8.41 -12.91
CA GLU A 54 12.06 -8.13 -13.01
C GLU A 54 12.80 -8.36 -11.68
N TYR A 55 12.14 -8.23 -10.52
CA TYR A 55 12.79 -8.33 -9.21
C TYR A 55 13.32 -9.74 -8.86
N PRO A 56 12.54 -10.85 -8.98
CA PRO A 56 13.04 -12.20 -8.70
C PRO A 56 14.27 -12.59 -9.53
N GLU A 57 14.30 -12.20 -10.82
CA GLU A 57 15.47 -12.46 -11.67
C GLU A 57 16.72 -11.74 -11.14
N ARG A 58 16.59 -10.45 -10.79
CA ARG A 58 17.69 -9.64 -10.24
C ARG A 58 18.17 -10.14 -8.88
N ILE A 59 17.24 -10.53 -8.00
CA ILE A 59 17.56 -11.16 -6.71
C ILE A 59 18.37 -12.45 -6.93
N SER A 60 17.95 -13.30 -7.87
CA SER A 60 18.66 -14.56 -8.17
C SER A 60 20.07 -14.34 -8.74
N LYS A 61 20.29 -13.28 -9.54
CA LYS A 61 21.61 -12.89 -10.04
C LYS A 61 22.54 -12.46 -8.91
N VAL A 62 22.10 -11.57 -8.02
CA VAL A 62 22.92 -11.13 -6.87
C VAL A 62 23.20 -12.29 -5.90
N GLN A 63 22.25 -13.23 -5.73
CA GLN A 63 22.48 -14.45 -4.95
C GLN A 63 23.54 -15.37 -5.59
N ALA A 64 23.54 -15.52 -6.91
CA ALA A 64 24.56 -16.28 -7.63
C ALA A 64 25.95 -15.64 -7.52
N GLU A 65 26.05 -14.32 -7.68
CA GLU A 65 27.30 -13.56 -7.53
C GLU A 65 27.82 -13.59 -6.08
N LEU A 66 26.93 -13.49 -5.07
CA LEU A 66 27.27 -13.72 -3.66
C LEU A 66 27.80 -15.14 -3.41
N GLY A 67 27.22 -16.15 -4.05
CA GLY A 67 27.70 -17.53 -4.01
C GLY A 67 29.10 -17.70 -4.58
N GLN A 68 29.37 -17.07 -5.74
CA GLN A 68 30.69 -17.08 -6.39
C GLN A 68 31.75 -16.40 -5.53
N VAL A 69 31.52 -15.15 -5.09
CA VAL A 69 32.46 -14.42 -4.23
C VAL A 69 32.70 -15.13 -2.89
N THR A 70 31.68 -15.79 -2.34
CA THR A 70 31.83 -16.60 -1.12
C THR A 70 32.67 -17.86 -1.36
N HIS A 71 32.55 -18.51 -2.53
CA HIS A 71 33.41 -19.63 -2.91
C HIS A 71 34.88 -19.19 -3.10
N GLU A 72 35.12 -18.09 -3.81
CA GLU A 72 36.47 -17.54 -4.02
C GLU A 72 37.14 -17.14 -2.69
N LEU A 73 36.40 -16.52 -1.77
CA LEU A 73 36.90 -16.21 -0.42
C LEU A 73 37.29 -17.47 0.37
N ASN A 74 36.58 -18.59 0.22
CA ASN A 74 36.91 -19.84 0.87
C ASN A 74 38.18 -20.48 0.26
N GLU A 75 38.32 -20.49 -1.07
CA GLU A 75 39.53 -20.96 -1.77
C GLU A 75 40.77 -20.14 -1.34
N LEU A 76 40.67 -18.80 -1.34
CA LEU A 76 41.74 -17.91 -0.88
C LEU A 76 42.05 -18.12 0.61
N GLY A 77 41.04 -18.38 1.45
CA GLY A 77 41.24 -18.75 2.85
C GLY A 77 42.11 -20.01 2.99
N VAL A 78 41.80 -21.08 2.26
CA VAL A 78 42.60 -22.32 2.22
C VAL A 78 44.03 -22.06 1.69
N HIS A 79 44.19 -21.18 0.70
CA HIS A 79 45.51 -20.77 0.20
C HIS A 79 46.32 -19.97 1.24
N ALA A 80 45.70 -19.03 1.96
CA ALA A 80 46.33 -18.25 3.03
C ALA A 80 46.76 -19.16 4.20
N ASP A 81 45.92 -20.12 4.58
CA ASP A 81 46.21 -21.11 5.62
C ASP A 81 47.42 -21.99 5.23
N LYS A 82 47.45 -22.46 3.98
CA LYS A 82 48.57 -23.25 3.43
C LYS A 82 49.86 -22.43 3.38
N ALA A 83 49.81 -21.18 2.91
CA ALA A 83 50.98 -20.30 2.85
C ALA A 83 51.53 -20.03 4.27
N THR A 84 50.66 -19.77 5.24
CA THR A 84 51.02 -19.54 6.65
C THR A 84 51.72 -20.75 7.25
N ARG A 85 51.24 -21.97 6.98
CA ARG A 85 51.89 -23.22 7.43
C ARG A 85 53.27 -23.41 6.81
N VAL A 86 53.47 -23.06 5.53
CA VAL A 86 54.78 -23.14 4.86
C VAL A 86 55.76 -22.11 5.43
N VAL A 87 55.32 -20.87 5.69
CA VAL A 87 56.18 -19.83 6.29
C VAL A 87 56.54 -20.18 7.74
N ALA A 88 55.64 -20.81 8.49
CA ALA A 88 55.94 -21.32 9.83
C ALA A 88 56.97 -22.47 9.79
N ALA A 89 56.76 -23.48 8.95
CA ALA A 89 57.68 -24.61 8.78
C ALA A 89 59.08 -24.14 8.37
N THR A 90 59.19 -23.42 7.25
CA THR A 90 60.48 -22.89 6.76
C THR A 90 61.18 -21.95 7.75
N THR A 91 60.46 -21.30 8.67
CA THR A 91 61.08 -20.52 9.75
C THR A 91 61.61 -21.40 10.87
N SER A 92 60.95 -22.52 11.19
CA SER A 92 61.47 -23.55 12.09
C SER A 92 62.73 -24.18 11.50
N ASP A 93 62.66 -24.62 10.25
CA ASP A 93 63.75 -25.28 9.51
C ASP A 93 65.03 -24.43 9.49
N LEU A 94 64.89 -23.12 9.24
CA LEU A 94 66.00 -22.17 9.27
C LEU A 94 66.56 -21.93 10.66
N THR A 95 65.73 -22.03 11.70
CA THR A 95 66.18 -21.89 13.10
C THR A 95 66.98 -23.13 13.54
N GLU A 96 66.56 -24.32 13.13
CA GLU A 96 67.31 -25.56 13.35
C GLU A 96 68.64 -25.56 12.59
N LEU A 97 68.62 -25.24 11.29
CA LEU A 97 69.84 -25.12 10.48
C LEU A 97 70.82 -24.09 11.06
N GLN A 98 70.35 -22.93 11.52
CA GLN A 98 71.21 -21.92 12.14
C GLN A 98 71.90 -22.45 13.40
N ALA A 99 71.21 -23.23 14.24
CA ALA A 99 71.79 -23.84 15.43
C ALA A 99 72.82 -24.92 15.07
N LEU A 100 72.49 -25.79 14.11
CA LEU A 100 73.38 -26.86 13.63
C LEU A 100 74.65 -26.32 12.95
N ILE A 101 74.54 -25.22 12.19
CA ILE A 101 75.68 -24.53 11.59
C ILE A 101 76.58 -23.95 12.68
N ALA A 102 76.02 -23.26 13.68
CA ALA A 102 76.79 -22.69 14.78
C ALA A 102 77.50 -23.76 15.64
N GLU A 103 76.86 -24.91 15.88
CA GLU A 103 77.50 -26.05 16.55
C GLU A 103 78.64 -26.63 15.69
N ALA A 104 78.44 -26.77 14.38
CA ALA A 104 79.45 -27.30 13.47
C ALA A 104 80.66 -26.36 13.31
N GLU A 105 80.44 -25.04 13.22
CA GLU A 105 81.51 -24.03 13.19
C GLU A 105 82.29 -23.98 14.51
N ALA A 106 81.63 -24.16 15.66
CA ALA A 106 82.30 -24.25 16.96
C ALA A 106 83.08 -25.57 17.16
N ALA A 107 82.70 -26.63 16.43
CA ALA A 107 83.37 -27.94 16.46
C ALA A 107 84.49 -28.09 15.41
N ASP A 108 84.53 -27.23 14.38
CA ASP A 108 85.58 -27.30 13.36
C ASP A 108 86.91 -26.79 13.90
N THR A 109 87.86 -27.72 13.99
CA THR A 109 89.23 -27.48 14.46
C THR A 109 90.23 -27.31 13.31
N GLY A 110 89.75 -27.25 12.07
CA GLY A 110 90.55 -27.20 10.84
C GLY A 110 91.28 -28.51 10.49
N VAL A 111 91.25 -29.50 11.38
CA VAL A 111 91.93 -30.80 11.24
C VAL A 111 90.95 -31.92 10.83
N ARG A 112 89.64 -31.71 11.00
CA ARG A 112 88.62 -32.76 10.80
C ARG A 112 87.30 -32.13 10.36
N GLN A 113 86.88 -32.40 9.12
CA GLN A 113 85.59 -31.93 8.61
C GLN A 113 84.44 -32.36 9.52
N VAL A 114 83.64 -31.38 9.94
CA VAL A 114 82.36 -31.59 10.63
C VAL A 114 81.25 -31.73 9.59
N ALA A 115 80.32 -32.66 9.82
CA ALA A 115 79.17 -32.89 8.94
C ALA A 115 77.87 -32.62 9.71
N ILE A 116 77.11 -31.64 9.23
CA ILE A 116 75.78 -31.30 9.73
C ILE A 116 74.79 -32.38 9.28
N ARG A 117 73.83 -32.73 10.14
CA ARG A 117 72.71 -33.60 9.79
C ARG A 117 71.40 -32.83 9.92
N PHE A 118 70.71 -32.62 8.80
CA PHE A 118 69.43 -31.92 8.72
C PHE A 118 68.48 -32.66 7.76
N ASP A 119 67.18 -32.70 8.07
CA ASP A 119 66.14 -33.52 7.40
C ASP A 119 66.62 -34.91 6.94
N GLY A 120 67.28 -35.64 7.84
CA GLY A 120 67.84 -36.96 7.58
C GLY A 120 69.12 -36.99 6.71
N ALA A 121 69.31 -36.01 5.83
CA ALA A 121 70.47 -35.81 4.96
C ALA A 121 71.73 -35.37 5.74
N ARG A 122 72.86 -35.28 5.03
CA ARG A 122 74.14 -34.78 5.57
C ARG A 122 74.72 -33.71 4.66
N PHE A 123 75.22 -32.65 5.26
CA PHE A 123 75.83 -31.49 4.61
C PHE A 123 77.19 -31.18 5.25
N ASP A 124 78.09 -30.58 4.49
CA ASP A 124 79.18 -29.78 5.06
C ASP A 124 78.66 -28.38 5.41
N VAL A 125 79.46 -27.56 6.09
CA VAL A 125 79.06 -26.21 6.49
C VAL A 125 78.65 -25.35 5.27
N PRO A 126 79.40 -25.31 4.15
CA PRO A 126 78.97 -24.61 2.93
C PRO A 126 77.64 -25.13 2.34
N GLY A 127 77.44 -26.45 2.28
CA GLY A 127 76.20 -27.04 1.78
C GLY A 127 74.98 -26.71 2.66
N ALA A 128 75.17 -26.62 3.98
CA ALA A 128 74.11 -26.21 4.90
C ALA A 128 73.73 -24.73 4.72
N TYR A 129 74.68 -23.84 4.42
CA TYR A 129 74.40 -22.44 4.07
C TYR A 129 73.60 -22.31 2.76
N GLU A 130 73.94 -23.09 1.72
CA GLU A 130 73.18 -23.07 0.46
C GLU A 130 71.79 -23.70 0.58
N GLU A 131 71.59 -24.70 1.45
CA GLU A 131 70.23 -25.23 1.71
C GLU A 131 69.40 -24.27 2.58
N ALA A 132 69.99 -23.63 3.59
CA ALA A 132 69.35 -22.52 4.31
C ALA A 132 68.96 -21.37 3.35
N ARG A 133 69.79 -21.06 2.34
CA ARG A 133 69.44 -20.10 1.29
C ARG A 133 68.22 -20.55 0.50
N ARG A 134 68.18 -21.81 0.04
CA ARG A 134 67.04 -22.39 -0.69
C ARG A 134 65.73 -22.34 0.12
N ILE A 135 65.79 -22.72 1.40
CA ILE A 135 64.62 -22.70 2.29
C ILE A 135 64.15 -21.26 2.53
N ASN A 136 65.07 -20.30 2.66
CA ASN A 136 64.73 -18.88 2.79
C ASN A 136 64.09 -18.30 1.51
N GLU A 137 64.53 -18.71 0.32
CA GLU A 137 63.89 -18.33 -0.95
C GLU A 137 62.44 -18.85 -1.02
N VAL A 138 62.19 -20.10 -0.62
CA VAL A 138 60.82 -20.65 -0.49
C VAL A 138 60.00 -19.86 0.51
N ARG A 139 60.55 -19.52 1.68
CA ARG A 139 59.88 -18.71 2.70
C ARG A 139 59.45 -17.34 2.16
N LEU A 140 60.35 -16.63 1.49
CA LEU A 140 60.07 -15.31 0.90
C LEU A 140 58.96 -15.37 -0.16
N ILE A 141 58.97 -16.38 -1.03
CA ILE A 141 57.92 -16.60 -2.04
C ILE A 141 56.55 -16.82 -1.39
N PHE A 142 56.48 -17.52 -0.25
CA PHE A 142 55.21 -17.72 0.45
C PHE A 142 54.79 -16.52 1.31
N GLN A 143 55.72 -15.71 1.82
CA GLN A 143 55.41 -14.43 2.49
C GLN A 143 54.81 -13.40 1.52
N ASP A 144 55.37 -13.27 0.31
CA ASP A 144 54.82 -12.43 -0.75
C ASP A 144 53.39 -12.89 -1.13
N ARG A 145 53.21 -14.21 -1.32
CA ARG A 145 51.87 -14.80 -1.55
C ARG A 145 50.89 -14.54 -0.40
N GLN A 146 51.31 -14.57 0.86
CA GLN A 146 50.44 -14.21 1.99
C GLN A 146 49.96 -12.76 1.84
N ALA A 147 50.85 -11.81 1.53
CA ALA A 147 50.49 -10.40 1.36
C ALA A 147 49.52 -10.19 0.18
N MET A 148 49.79 -10.80 -0.97
CA MET A 148 48.89 -10.77 -2.14
C MET A 148 47.51 -11.38 -1.82
N THR A 149 47.50 -12.55 -1.16
CA THR A 149 46.25 -13.26 -0.82
C THR A 149 45.42 -12.45 0.19
N ALA A 150 46.06 -11.81 1.18
CA ALA A 150 45.38 -10.94 2.14
C ALA A 150 44.73 -9.71 1.47
N GLN A 151 45.39 -9.10 0.48
CA GLN A 151 44.80 -8.01 -0.32
C GLN A 151 43.59 -8.48 -1.14
N GLN A 152 43.66 -9.67 -1.74
CA GLN A 152 42.54 -10.25 -2.50
C GLN A 152 41.35 -10.60 -1.59
N ILE A 153 41.61 -11.20 -0.42
CA ILE A 153 40.58 -11.49 0.59
C ILE A 153 39.91 -10.20 1.08
N ALA A 154 40.66 -9.12 1.31
CA ALA A 154 40.10 -7.84 1.72
C ALA A 154 39.16 -7.25 0.65
N LEU A 155 39.61 -7.22 -0.61
CA LEU A 155 38.82 -6.72 -1.75
C LEU A 155 37.52 -7.53 -1.95
N LEU A 156 37.61 -8.86 -2.00
CA LEU A 156 36.43 -9.71 -2.17
C LEU A 156 35.50 -9.68 -0.95
N SER A 157 36.03 -9.47 0.25
CA SER A 157 35.20 -9.28 1.45
C SER A 157 34.38 -7.98 1.38
N GLU A 158 34.97 -6.90 0.88
CA GLU A 158 34.26 -5.64 0.64
C GLU A 158 33.20 -5.79 -0.47
N GLN A 159 33.54 -6.45 -1.59
CA GLN A 159 32.59 -6.72 -2.67
C GLN A 159 31.41 -7.58 -2.18
N ARG A 160 31.67 -8.62 -1.37
CA ARG A 160 30.63 -9.44 -0.75
C ARG A 160 29.72 -8.60 0.15
N ALA A 161 30.27 -7.71 0.98
CA ALA A 161 29.48 -6.83 1.84
C ALA A 161 28.55 -5.91 1.03
N ARG A 162 29.07 -5.28 -0.04
CA ARG A 162 28.27 -4.45 -0.96
C ARG A 162 27.17 -5.25 -1.67
N LEU A 163 27.46 -6.48 -2.12
CA LEU A 163 26.45 -7.36 -2.75
C LEU A 163 25.38 -7.82 -1.75
N THR A 164 25.73 -8.08 -0.49
CA THR A 164 24.75 -8.40 0.58
C THR A 164 23.82 -7.20 0.82
N GLU A 165 24.35 -5.99 0.93
CA GLU A 165 23.54 -4.77 1.11
C GLU A 165 22.57 -4.55 -0.07
N ILE A 166 23.01 -4.82 -1.30
CA ILE A 166 22.16 -4.76 -2.50
C ILE A 166 21.09 -5.87 -2.49
N HIS A 167 21.42 -7.08 -2.06
CA HIS A 167 20.48 -8.20 -1.93
C HIS A 167 19.38 -7.91 -0.89
N GLU A 168 19.76 -7.38 0.27
CA GLU A 168 18.85 -6.97 1.33
C GLU A 168 17.90 -5.86 0.87
N LYS A 169 18.42 -4.85 0.16
CA LYS A 169 17.60 -3.78 -0.44
C LYS A 169 16.62 -4.32 -1.48
N LEU A 170 17.08 -5.12 -2.46
CA LEU A 170 16.22 -5.74 -3.48
C LEU A 170 15.11 -6.59 -2.86
N THR A 171 15.44 -7.38 -1.84
CA THR A 171 14.48 -8.26 -1.15
C THR A 171 13.44 -7.45 -0.36
N THR A 172 13.88 -6.38 0.33
CA THR A 172 13.01 -5.48 1.11
C THR A 172 12.09 -4.65 0.21
N GLU A 173 12.61 -4.11 -0.90
CA GLU A 173 11.82 -3.41 -1.90
C GLU A 173 10.81 -4.35 -2.56
N TYR A 174 11.21 -5.56 -2.97
CA TYR A 174 10.30 -6.52 -3.58
C TYR A 174 9.14 -6.92 -2.65
N ALA A 175 9.44 -7.19 -1.37
CA ALA A 175 8.42 -7.50 -0.37
C ALA A 175 7.46 -6.31 -0.15
N THR A 176 7.99 -5.08 -0.11
CA THR A 176 7.20 -3.85 0.04
C THR A 176 6.30 -3.63 -1.18
N PHE A 177 6.86 -3.74 -2.39
CA PHE A 177 6.16 -3.56 -3.66
C PHE A 177 5.07 -4.60 -3.87
N HIS A 178 5.33 -5.87 -3.51
CA HIS A 178 4.33 -6.94 -3.57
C HIS A 178 3.18 -6.72 -2.58
N GLY A 179 3.47 -6.24 -1.36
CA GLY A 179 2.45 -5.84 -0.38
C GLY A 179 1.58 -4.67 -0.87
N GLN A 180 2.21 -3.66 -1.49
CA GLN A 180 1.51 -2.52 -2.11
C GLN A 180 0.64 -2.96 -3.30
N LEU A 181 1.15 -3.83 -4.18
CA LEU A 181 0.40 -4.43 -5.29
C LEU A 181 -0.88 -5.15 -4.80
N TRP A 182 -0.77 -5.92 -3.73
CA TRP A 182 -1.93 -6.63 -3.15
C TRP A 182 -2.92 -5.69 -2.47
N GLN A 183 -2.46 -4.59 -1.88
CA GLN A 183 -3.34 -3.52 -1.40
C GLN A 183 -4.06 -2.82 -2.56
N LEU A 184 -3.36 -2.51 -3.66
CA LEU A 184 -3.95 -1.93 -4.86
C LEU A 184 -5.01 -2.85 -5.45
N ASP A 185 -4.74 -4.15 -5.62
CA ASP A 185 -5.73 -5.08 -6.21
C ASP A 185 -7.05 -5.14 -5.41
N ARG A 186 -6.95 -5.12 -4.07
CA ARG A 186 -8.11 -5.00 -3.17
C ARG A 186 -8.90 -3.69 -3.37
N GLN A 187 -8.21 -2.58 -3.61
CA GLN A 187 -8.83 -1.27 -3.87
C GLN A 187 -9.50 -1.25 -5.26
N ILE A 188 -8.84 -1.81 -6.28
CA ILE A 188 -9.36 -1.94 -7.63
C ILE A 188 -10.65 -2.79 -7.63
N ASP A 189 -10.68 -3.90 -6.88
CA ASP A 189 -11.90 -4.71 -6.72
C ASP A 189 -12.98 -4.03 -5.87
N ALA A 190 -12.63 -3.09 -4.99
CA ALA A 190 -13.62 -2.21 -4.35
C ALA A 190 -14.23 -1.22 -5.37
N ILE A 191 -13.43 -0.60 -6.23
CA ILE A 191 -13.89 0.30 -7.30
C ILE A 191 -14.83 -0.47 -8.25
N LYS A 192 -14.42 -1.62 -8.78
CA LYS A 192 -15.26 -2.49 -9.63
C LYS A 192 -16.57 -2.96 -8.98
N ARG A 193 -16.66 -2.97 -7.64
CA ARG A 193 -17.93 -3.25 -6.91
C ARG A 193 -18.77 -1.98 -6.80
N ASN A 194 -18.16 -0.86 -6.47
CA ASN A 194 -18.82 0.44 -6.36
C ASN A 194 -19.43 0.88 -7.71
N GLU A 195 -18.72 0.70 -8.83
CA GLU A 195 -19.26 1.00 -10.17
C GLU A 195 -20.51 0.16 -10.50
N ARG A 196 -20.50 -1.14 -10.18
CA ARG A 196 -21.67 -2.01 -10.35
C ARG A 196 -22.84 -1.61 -9.46
N LEU A 197 -22.59 -1.11 -8.25
CA LEU A 197 -23.62 -0.55 -7.37
C LEU A 197 -24.17 0.77 -7.91
N ILE A 198 -23.30 1.68 -8.38
CA ILE A 198 -23.70 2.95 -9.02
C ILE A 198 -24.57 2.66 -10.26
N GLU A 199 -24.16 1.72 -11.10
CA GLU A 199 -24.89 1.34 -12.31
C GLU A 199 -26.24 0.69 -11.99
N MET A 200 -26.30 -0.20 -10.99
CA MET A 200 -27.56 -0.75 -10.49
C MET A 200 -28.49 0.34 -9.94
N VAL A 201 -27.96 1.33 -9.21
CA VAL A 201 -28.73 2.46 -8.68
C VAL A 201 -29.21 3.40 -9.79
N LYS A 202 -28.43 3.65 -10.84
CA LYS A 202 -28.91 4.38 -12.04
C LYS A 202 -30.07 3.64 -12.70
N GLN A 203 -29.93 2.34 -12.95
CA GLN A 203 -30.98 1.53 -13.58
C GLN A 203 -32.24 1.47 -12.72
N GLN A 204 -32.11 1.40 -11.40
CA GLN A 204 -33.23 1.57 -10.47
C GLN A 204 -33.85 2.96 -10.56
N GLN A 205 -33.07 4.04 -10.61
CA GLN A 205 -33.58 5.41 -10.74
C GLN A 205 -34.28 5.63 -12.09
N GLU A 206 -33.76 5.11 -13.21
CA GLU A 206 -34.41 5.16 -14.52
C GLU A 206 -35.72 4.35 -14.54
N THR A 207 -35.73 3.20 -13.87
CA THR A 207 -36.94 2.38 -13.67
C THR A 207 -37.98 3.13 -12.84
N LEU A 208 -37.58 3.76 -11.73
CA LEU A 208 -38.46 4.59 -10.89
C LEU A 208 -38.95 5.83 -11.63
N ASN A 209 -38.10 6.55 -12.36
CA ASN A 209 -38.47 7.68 -13.21
C ASN A 209 -39.45 7.27 -14.32
N THR A 210 -39.37 6.01 -14.77
CA THR A 210 -40.31 5.44 -15.74
C THR A 210 -41.63 5.08 -15.09
N TYR A 211 -41.63 4.49 -13.89
CA TYR A 211 -42.84 4.27 -13.11
C TYR A 211 -43.51 5.57 -12.66
N ASP A 212 -42.78 6.66 -12.42
CA ASP A 212 -43.35 7.98 -12.08
C ASP A 212 -44.02 8.65 -13.29
N LYS A 213 -43.44 8.51 -14.49
CA LYS A 213 -44.12 8.83 -15.76
C LYS A 213 -45.40 8.02 -15.95
N PHE A 214 -45.43 6.76 -15.52
CA PHE A 214 -46.66 5.95 -15.49
C PHE A 214 -47.57 6.23 -14.28
N GLY A 215 -47.07 6.80 -13.18
CA GLY A 215 -47.86 7.25 -12.03
C GLY A 215 -48.76 8.44 -12.37
N ASN A 216 -48.38 9.21 -13.40
CA ASN A 216 -49.24 10.21 -14.03
C ASN A 216 -50.42 9.60 -14.82
N VAL A 217 -50.48 8.28 -15.02
CA VAL A 217 -51.69 7.57 -15.50
C VAL A 217 -52.68 7.40 -14.34
N GLY A 218 -53.20 8.53 -13.84
CA GLY A 218 -54.15 8.61 -12.71
C GLY A 218 -55.55 8.04 -12.97
N ASN A 219 -55.69 7.10 -13.90
CA ASN A 219 -56.94 6.66 -14.54
C ASN A 219 -57.78 5.66 -13.70
N LEU A 220 -57.65 5.69 -12.37
CA LEU A 220 -58.63 5.06 -11.47
C LEU A 220 -59.04 6.01 -10.35
N GLN A 221 -58.10 6.47 -9.51
CA GLN A 221 -58.44 7.43 -8.45
C GLN A 221 -58.99 8.77 -8.95
N GLN A 222 -58.61 9.26 -10.14
CA GLN A 222 -59.26 10.47 -10.70
C GLN A 222 -60.65 10.17 -11.25
N LEU A 223 -60.88 8.97 -11.78
CA LEU A 223 -62.20 8.52 -12.21
C LEU A 223 -63.13 8.35 -11.01
N GLU A 224 -62.65 7.69 -9.95
CA GLU A 224 -63.32 7.50 -8.67
C GLU A 224 -63.66 8.85 -8.00
N ARG A 225 -62.72 9.79 -7.92
CA ARG A 225 -62.99 11.15 -7.42
C ARG A 225 -64.02 11.89 -8.27
N LYS A 226 -63.99 11.76 -9.61
CA LYS A 226 -65.02 12.35 -10.49
C LYS A 226 -66.38 11.67 -10.33
N LEU A 227 -66.41 10.35 -10.14
CA LEU A 227 -67.64 9.58 -10.00
C LEU A 227 -68.31 9.84 -8.64
N ASN A 228 -67.52 9.95 -7.57
CA ASN A 228 -67.99 10.42 -6.27
C ASN A 228 -68.49 11.86 -6.34
N ALA A 229 -67.75 12.77 -6.98
CA ALA A 229 -68.22 14.15 -7.18
C ALA A 229 -69.53 14.24 -8.00
N ILE A 230 -69.72 13.36 -8.99
CA ILE A 230 -70.99 13.23 -9.72
C ILE A 230 -72.10 12.68 -8.82
N GLN A 231 -71.82 11.69 -7.96
CA GLN A 231 -72.80 11.17 -6.98
C GLN A 231 -73.18 12.23 -5.94
N ASP A 232 -72.22 13.00 -5.43
CA ASP A 232 -72.47 14.09 -4.47
C ASP A 232 -73.25 15.23 -5.14
N GLN A 233 -72.94 15.59 -6.39
CA GLN A 233 -73.72 16.55 -7.16
C GLN A 233 -75.14 16.04 -7.43
N GLN A 234 -75.32 14.75 -7.73
CA GLN A 234 -76.65 14.13 -7.91
C GLN A 234 -77.42 14.08 -6.58
N ARG A 235 -76.77 13.78 -5.45
CA ARG A 235 -77.37 13.87 -4.11
C ARG A 235 -77.80 15.30 -3.81
N ALA A 236 -76.93 16.29 -3.95
CA ALA A 236 -77.26 17.70 -3.74
C ALA A 236 -78.41 18.16 -4.66
N HIS A 237 -78.52 17.64 -5.88
CA HIS A 237 -79.64 17.94 -6.78
C HIS A 237 -80.95 17.23 -6.37
N LEU A 238 -80.88 15.98 -5.89
CA LEU A 238 -82.04 15.26 -5.33
C LEU A 238 -82.50 15.88 -4.00
N GLU A 239 -81.58 16.32 -3.15
CA GLU A 239 -81.84 17.09 -1.94
C GLU A 239 -82.41 18.47 -2.27
N ALA A 240 -81.92 19.17 -3.30
CA ALA A 240 -82.52 20.42 -3.76
C ALA A 240 -83.96 20.23 -4.27
N LEU A 241 -84.23 19.12 -4.99
CA LEU A 241 -85.59 18.77 -5.43
C LEU A 241 -86.50 18.34 -4.27
N ALA A 242 -85.97 17.59 -3.29
CA ALA A 242 -86.68 17.22 -2.07
C ALA A 242 -87.00 18.46 -1.23
N ASN A 243 -86.02 19.32 -0.94
CA ASN A 243 -86.20 20.60 -0.27
C ASN A 243 -87.12 21.56 -1.03
N THR A 244 -87.24 21.44 -2.36
CA THR A 244 -88.21 22.21 -3.16
C THR A 244 -89.62 21.63 -3.03
N ARG A 245 -89.77 20.30 -3.00
CA ARG A 245 -91.04 19.62 -2.70
C ARG A 245 -91.50 19.94 -1.27
N ASP A 246 -90.60 19.86 -0.30
CA ASP A 246 -90.90 20.14 1.10
C ASP A 246 -91.17 21.64 1.28
N ARG A 247 -90.46 22.55 0.59
CA ARG A 247 -90.86 23.96 0.52
C ARG A 247 -92.26 24.14 -0.04
N LEU A 248 -92.65 23.44 -1.11
CA LEU A 248 -94.02 23.53 -1.65
C LEU A 248 -95.06 23.03 -0.65
N VAL A 249 -94.81 21.92 0.05
CA VAL A 249 -95.69 21.42 1.13
C VAL A 249 -95.80 22.45 2.25
N ASN A 250 -94.67 22.96 2.74
CA ASN A 250 -94.62 24.02 3.75
C ASN A 250 -95.26 25.33 3.27
N ASP A 251 -95.24 25.69 1.97
CA ASP A 251 -95.85 26.92 1.44
C ASP A 251 -97.39 26.81 1.37
N TYR A 252 -97.93 25.60 1.21
CA TYR A 252 -99.37 25.33 1.40
C TYR A 252 -99.77 25.33 2.89
N GLU A 253 -98.93 24.75 3.76
CA GLU A 253 -99.18 24.69 5.20
C GLU A 253 -99.09 26.09 5.84
N ASN A 254 -98.04 26.87 5.53
CA ASN A 254 -97.90 28.26 5.94
C ASN A 254 -99.01 29.16 5.35
N ARG A 255 -99.55 28.89 4.16
CA ARG A 255 -100.75 29.62 3.66
C ARG A 255 -101.97 29.34 4.53
N ALA A 256 -102.21 28.09 4.90
CA ALA A 256 -103.33 27.72 5.77
C ALA A 256 -103.20 28.31 7.19
N GLU A 257 -101.98 28.50 7.68
CA GLU A 257 -101.74 29.26 8.92
C GLU A 257 -101.88 30.78 8.73
N LEU A 258 -101.43 31.35 7.61
CA LEU A 258 -101.59 32.79 7.34
C LEU A 258 -103.06 33.21 7.19
N GLU A 259 -103.88 32.39 6.53
CA GLU A 259 -105.33 32.63 6.40
C GLU A 259 -106.02 32.60 7.78
N ARG A 260 -105.62 31.68 8.68
CA ARG A 260 -106.06 31.69 10.09
C ARG A 260 -105.55 32.91 10.87
N PHE A 261 -104.33 33.37 10.59
CA PHE A 261 -103.73 34.48 11.33
C PHE A 261 -104.33 35.84 10.93
N GLN A 262 -104.72 36.02 9.67
CA GLN A 262 -105.40 37.24 9.19
C GLN A 262 -106.83 37.39 9.75
N GLU A 263 -107.46 36.32 10.24
CA GLU A 263 -108.76 36.39 10.91
C GLU A 263 -108.66 36.86 12.39
N SER A 264 -107.44 37.00 12.94
CA SER A 264 -107.16 37.27 14.36
C SER A 264 -106.61 38.67 14.68
N VAL A 265 -107.32 39.70 14.23
CA VAL A 265 -107.42 41.08 14.79
C VAL A 265 -106.30 41.61 15.73
N GLY A 266 -105.51 42.57 15.22
CA GLY A 266 -105.36 43.89 15.86
C GLY A 266 -104.16 44.18 16.78
N GLY A 267 -103.37 45.21 16.42
CA GLY A 267 -102.34 45.82 17.26
C GLY A 267 -101.44 46.77 16.44
N HIS A 268 -100.99 47.90 17.01
CA HIS A 268 -100.15 48.91 16.33
C HIS A 268 -99.10 49.49 17.29
N ASP A 269 -98.11 50.18 16.73
CA ASP A 269 -97.18 51.14 17.39
C ASP A 269 -96.17 50.58 18.43
N ASP A 270 -94.95 51.11 18.60
CA ASP A 270 -94.01 51.83 17.71
C ASP A 270 -92.58 51.72 18.38
N PRO A 271 -91.43 51.97 17.71
CA PRO A 271 -90.13 51.48 18.19
C PRO A 271 -89.34 52.43 19.10
N PHE A 272 -88.25 51.88 19.67
CA PHE A 272 -87.22 52.54 20.49
C PHE A 272 -87.66 53.06 21.87
N LYS A 273 -87.51 52.22 22.90
CA LYS A 273 -87.47 52.69 24.28
C LYS A 273 -86.55 51.87 25.19
N ASP A 274 -85.58 52.57 25.77
CA ASP A 274 -84.78 52.25 26.97
C ASP A 274 -83.81 51.03 26.93
N LEU A 275 -82.60 51.03 27.51
CA LEU A 275 -81.56 52.05 27.82
C LEU A 275 -80.25 51.32 28.26
N GLY A 276 -79.06 51.97 28.25
CA GLY A 276 -77.78 51.44 28.79
C GLY A 276 -77.49 51.93 30.23
N PRO A 277 -76.22 52.01 30.74
CA PRO A 277 -74.89 51.55 30.30
C PRO A 277 -74.40 50.36 31.20
N THR A 278 -73.14 50.00 31.53
CA THR A 278 -71.71 50.43 31.34
C THR A 278 -70.87 49.21 30.86
N LYS A 279 -69.52 49.10 30.78
CA LYS A 279 -68.27 49.81 31.19
C LYS A 279 -67.71 49.65 32.63
N ASP A 280 -66.47 49.12 32.69
CA ASP A 280 -65.30 49.38 33.59
C ASP A 280 -64.43 48.08 33.63
N ASP A 281 -63.09 48.05 33.74
CA ASP A 281 -62.07 49.11 33.89
C ASP A 281 -60.77 48.74 33.09
N ALA A 282 -59.78 49.65 33.00
CA ALA A 282 -58.66 49.55 32.04
C ALA A 282 -57.29 49.14 32.63
N MET A 283 -56.40 48.62 31.77
CA MET A 283 -54.96 48.40 32.07
C MET A 283 -54.07 49.12 31.05
N PRO A 284 -53.04 49.89 31.47
CA PRO A 284 -52.26 50.75 30.57
C PRO A 284 -51.09 50.03 29.84
N ALA A 285 -50.71 50.60 28.71
CA ALA A 285 -49.74 50.06 27.75
C ALA A 285 -48.27 50.09 28.18
N LYS A 286 -47.46 49.18 27.60
CA LYS A 286 -46.40 49.55 26.62
C LYS A 286 -45.74 48.34 25.94
N ASP A 287 -45.21 48.58 24.74
CA ASP A 287 -44.29 47.69 24.02
C ASP A 287 -42.97 47.49 24.83
N SER A 288 -42.16 46.44 24.66
CA SER A 288 -41.71 45.86 23.38
C SER A 288 -40.83 44.61 23.58
N LYS A 289 -40.64 43.84 22.49
CA LYS A 289 -39.62 42.78 22.28
C LYS A 289 -39.67 41.48 23.12
N THR A 290 -39.80 40.35 22.40
CA THR A 290 -38.95 39.12 22.39
C THR A 290 -38.58 38.49 23.77
N ILE A 291 -38.59 37.17 24.01
CA ILE A 291 -38.09 36.00 23.25
C ILE A 291 -38.88 34.70 23.66
N VAL A 292 -38.50 33.55 23.08
CA VAL A 292 -38.71 32.13 23.48
C VAL A 292 -39.87 31.44 22.71
N LEU A 293 -39.62 30.70 21.62
CA LEU A 293 -39.00 29.37 21.47
C LEU A 293 -39.82 28.19 22.05
N GLY A 294 -40.57 27.53 21.16
CA GLY A 294 -41.04 26.14 21.34
C GLY A 294 -40.04 25.11 20.77
N PRO A 295 -40.09 23.83 21.18
CA PRO A 295 -38.90 22.97 21.17
C PRO A 295 -38.56 22.20 19.88
N VAL A 296 -37.27 21.88 19.79
CA VAL A 296 -36.55 21.11 18.77
C VAL A 296 -36.93 19.62 18.72
N VAL A 297 -37.00 19.07 17.50
CA VAL A 297 -36.86 17.65 17.13
C VAL A 297 -36.62 17.59 15.60
N ILE A 298 -35.76 16.77 14.98
CA ILE A 298 -34.74 15.79 15.42
C ILE A 298 -33.56 15.86 14.43
N GLY A 299 -32.30 15.59 14.82
CA GLY A 299 -31.31 15.12 13.82
C GLY A 299 -29.80 15.27 14.14
N ARG A 300 -29.20 14.17 14.62
CA ARG A 300 -27.73 13.88 14.76
C ARG A 300 -26.94 14.71 15.76
#